data_AF-A0A538QUB2-F1
#
_entry.id   AF-A0A538QUB2-F1
#
_cell.length_a   1.000
_cell.length_b   1.000
_cell.length_c   1.000
_cell.angle_alpha   90.00
_cell.angle_beta   90.00
_cell.angle_gamma   90.00
#
_symmetry.space_group_name_H-M   'P 1'
#
loop_
_entity.id
_entity.type
_entity.pdbx_description
1 polymer ?
#
loop_
_entity_poly.entity_id
_entity_poly.type
_entity_poly.pdbx_seq_one_letter_code
_entity_poly.pdbx_strand_id
1 'polypeptide(L)' 'MRTAAVAALVLGLGLAGCAERWSYTKPGVTPSRLDQDLASCARQADRPYSFGLSHSARADQEKLNQCMERKGYTARRDE' A
#
# COMPACT_ATOMS: atom_id res chain seq x y z
N MET A 1 2.86 -15.35 52.29
CA MET A 1 1.80 -15.47 51.26
C MET A 1 1.83 -14.16 50.47
N ARG A 2 2.54 -14.17 49.32
CA ARG A 2 1.93 -14.09 47.97
C ARG A 2 1.09 -12.81 47.85
N THR A 3 1.52 -11.80 47.10
CA THR A 3 1.62 -11.89 45.65
C THR A 3 2.62 -10.89 45.08
N ALA A 4 3.46 -11.37 44.17
CA ALA A 4 4.33 -10.57 43.33
C ALA A 4 3.50 -9.57 42.51
N ALA A 5 3.84 -8.29 42.57
CA ALA A 5 3.34 -7.29 41.65
C ALA A 5 3.92 -7.59 40.26
N VAL A 6 3.17 -8.33 39.45
CA VAL A 6 3.55 -8.61 38.06
C VAL A 6 3.34 -7.31 37.27
N ALA A 7 4.44 -6.61 37.01
CA ALA A 7 4.51 -5.52 36.05
C ALA A 7 4.27 -6.10 34.64
N ALA A 8 3.05 -5.99 34.14
CA ALA A 8 2.73 -6.31 32.75
C ALA A 8 2.77 -5.01 31.93
N LEU A 9 3.98 -4.57 31.60
CA LEU A 9 4.25 -3.71 30.46
C LEU A 9 3.92 -4.50 29.18
N VAL A 10 2.68 -4.42 28.72
CA VAL A 10 2.33 -4.89 27.36
C VAL A 10 2.77 -3.79 26.39
N LEU A 11 4.08 -3.78 26.12
CA LEU A 11 4.66 -3.10 24.97
C LEU A 11 4.06 -3.67 23.69
N GLY A 12 3.72 -2.77 22.78
CA GLY A 12 3.01 -3.07 21.55
C GLY A 12 3.69 -4.11 20.67
N LEU A 13 2.85 -4.93 20.06
CA LEU A 13 3.10 -5.42 18.72
C LEU A 13 2.06 -4.77 17.82
N GLY A 14 2.58 -4.06 16.82
CA GLY A 14 1.86 -3.14 15.98
C GLY A 14 0.58 -3.73 15.39
N LEU A 15 -0.46 -2.91 15.43
CA LEU A 15 -1.44 -2.85 14.38
C LEU A 15 -0.69 -2.50 13.07
N ALA A 16 0.00 -3.47 12.48
CA ALA A 16 0.19 -3.50 11.05
C ALA A 16 -1.23 -3.67 10.50
N GLY A 17 -1.94 -2.54 10.38
CA GLY A 17 -3.25 -2.52 9.79
C GLY A 17 -3.17 -3.27 8.48
N CYS A 18 -4.14 -4.15 8.22
CA CYS A 18 -4.34 -4.85 6.96
C CYS A 18 -4.60 -3.82 5.85
N ALA A 19 -3.58 -3.06 5.46
CA ALA A 19 -3.58 -2.27 4.26
C ALA A 19 -3.25 -3.24 3.15
N GLU A 20 -4.23 -3.54 2.30
CA GLU A 20 -4.05 -4.37 1.10
C GLU A 20 -2.82 -3.86 0.34
N ARG A 21 -1.73 -4.64 0.38
CA ARG A 21 -0.45 -4.26 -0.23
C ARG A 21 -0.47 -4.74 -1.68
N TRP A 22 -0.04 -3.89 -2.59
CA TRP A 22 0.09 -4.24 -4.02
C TRP A 22 1.55 -4.27 -4.41
N SER A 23 1.96 -5.33 -5.09
CA SER A 23 3.26 -5.48 -5.71
C SER A 23 3.16 -5.31 -7.23
N TYR A 24 4.16 -4.64 -7.80
CA TYR A 24 4.24 -4.38 -9.23
C TYR A 24 5.53 -4.97 -9.77
N THR A 25 5.40 -5.85 -10.76
CA THR A 25 6.55 -6.55 -11.34
C THR A 25 6.63 -6.30 -12.84
N LYS A 26 7.85 -6.09 -13.34
CA LYS A 26 8.14 -5.96 -14.77
C LYS A 26 9.55 -6.50 -15.04
N PRO A 27 9.75 -7.39 -16.01
CA PRO A 27 11.09 -7.93 -16.30
C PRO A 27 12.08 -6.81 -16.66
N GLY A 28 13.28 -6.86 -16.06
CA GLY A 28 14.37 -5.93 -16.37
C GLY A 28 14.19 -4.50 -15.85
N VAL A 29 13.23 -4.25 -14.96
CA VAL A 29 13.02 -2.92 -14.36
C VAL A 29 13.87 -2.74 -13.10
N THR A 30 14.43 -1.55 -12.92
CA THR A 30 15.14 -1.20 -11.68
C THR A 30 14.14 -0.68 -10.63
N PRO A 31 14.44 -0.85 -9.33
CA PRO A 31 13.59 -0.30 -8.26
C PRO A 31 13.35 1.20 -8.41
N SER A 32 14.39 1.98 -8.74
CA SER A 32 14.25 3.43 -8.93
C SER A 32 13.33 3.79 -10.09
N ARG A 33 13.26 2.96 -11.14
CA ARG A 33 12.35 3.18 -12.27
C ARG A 33 10.92 2.79 -11.91
N LEU A 34 10.74 1.74 -11.13
CA LEU A 34 9.45 1.40 -10.56
C LEU A 34 8.90 2.56 -9.71
N ASP A 35 9.72 3.15 -8.83
CA ASP A 35 9.31 4.29 -8.01
C ASP A 35 8.91 5.51 -8.84
N GLN A 36 9.66 5.82 -9.91
CA GLN A 36 9.33 6.90 -10.83
C GLN A 36 8.00 6.65 -11.56
N ASP A 37 7.78 5.42 -12.03
CA ASP A 37 6.54 5.05 -12.71
C ASP A 37 5.35 5.07 -11.75
N LEU A 38 5.53 4.59 -10.52
CA LEU A 38 4.54 4.67 -9.45
C LEU A 38 4.18 6.11 -9.13
N ALA A 39 5.15 6.99 -8.93
CA ALA A 39 4.90 8.41 -8.67
C ALA A 39 4.17 9.08 -9.86
N SER A 40 4.54 8.72 -11.09
CA SER A 40 3.88 9.21 -12.30
C SER A 40 2.44 8.72 -12.43
N CYS A 41 2.15 7.48 -12.03
CA CYS A 41 0.80 6.90 -12.07
C CYS A 41 -0.06 7.36 -10.89
N ALA A 42 0.52 7.54 -9.70
CA ALA A 42 -0.15 8.05 -8.53
C ALA A 42 -0.71 9.46 -8.79
N ARG A 43 0.07 10.36 -9.41
CA ARG A 43 -0.41 11.69 -9.80
C ARG A 43 -1.58 11.68 -10.80
N GLN A 44 -1.73 10.62 -11.59
CA GLN A 44 -2.87 10.46 -12.50
C GLN A 44 -4.09 9.86 -11.79
N ALA A 45 -3.86 9.04 -10.76
CA ALA A 45 -4.91 8.41 -9.98
C ALA A 45 -5.50 9.37 -8.94
N ASP A 46 -4.65 10.20 -8.32
CA ASP A 46 -4.99 11.09 -7.22
C ASP A 46 -5.89 12.23 -7.71
N ARG A 47 -7.17 12.19 -7.32
CA ARG A 47 -8.07 13.33 -7.49
C ARG A 47 -7.82 14.30 -6.33
N PRO A 48 -7.71 15.63 -6.58
CA PRO A 48 -7.44 16.62 -5.54
C PRO A 48 -8.55 16.76 -4.45
N TYR A 49 -9.61 15.95 -4.49
CA TYR A 49 -10.78 16.07 -3.61
C TYR A 49 -11.24 14.74 -2.95
N SER A 50 -10.40 13.69 -2.89
CA SER A 50 -10.76 12.41 -2.24
C SER A 50 -10.59 12.45 -0.71
N PHE A 51 -11.26 13.37 -0.01
CA PHE A 51 -11.34 13.32 1.45
C PHE A 51 -12.31 12.21 1.88
N GLY A 52 -11.76 11.06 2.23
CA GLY A 52 -12.47 10.02 2.98
C GLY A 52 -13.31 9.04 2.15
N LEU A 53 -13.58 7.89 2.79
CA LEU A 53 -14.33 6.73 2.31
C LEU A 53 -13.50 5.71 1.51
N SER A 54 -13.37 4.50 2.08
CA SER A 54 -12.66 3.34 1.53
C SER A 54 -12.98 2.98 0.06
N HIS A 55 -14.10 3.46 -0.48
CA HIS A 55 -14.47 3.29 -1.88
C HIS A 55 -13.64 4.17 -2.83
N SER A 56 -13.27 5.39 -2.43
CA SER A 56 -12.38 6.26 -3.23
C SER A 56 -10.97 5.69 -3.30
N ALA A 57 -10.46 5.17 -2.18
CA ALA A 57 -9.17 4.48 -2.12
C ALA A 57 -9.10 3.27 -3.06
N ARG A 58 -10.17 2.46 -3.16
CA ARG A 58 -10.22 1.33 -4.11
C ARG A 58 -10.26 1.79 -5.57
N ALA A 59 -11.05 2.81 -5.88
CA ALA A 59 -11.11 3.36 -7.24
C ALA A 59 -9.78 4.00 -7.67
N ASP A 60 -9.07 4.66 -6.75
CA ASP A 60 -7.78 5.25 -7.03
C ASP A 60 -6.69 4.17 -7.17
N GLN A 61 -6.78 3.08 -6.39
CA GLN A 61 -5.95 1.89 -6.58
C GLN A 61 -6.18 1.23 -7.95
N GLU A 62 -7.44 1.12 -8.42
CA GLU A 62 -7.72 0.54 -9.73
C GLU A 62 -7.17 1.39 -10.88
N LYS A 63 -7.28 2.72 -10.79
CA LYS A 63 -6.64 3.62 -11.76
C LYS A 63 -5.12 3.52 -11.74
N LEU A 64 -4.52 3.38 -10.56
CA LEU A 64 -3.09 3.16 -10.40
C LEU A 64 -2.68 1.85 -11.09
N ASN A 65 -3.39 0.75 -10.81
CA ASN A 65 -3.16 -0.57 -11.42
C ASN A 65 -3.23 -0.49 -12.94
N GLN A 66 -4.30 0.09 -13.50
CA GLN A 66 -4.45 0.26 -14.95
C GLN A 66 -3.31 1.10 -15.57
N CYS A 67 -2.85 2.15 -14.89
CA CYS A 67 -1.71 2.94 -15.36
C CYS A 67 -0.43 2.13 -15.39
N MET A 68 -0.18 1.32 -14.36
CA MET A 68 0.98 0.44 -14.27
C MET A 68 0.92 -0.69 -15.32
N GLU A 69 -0.25 -1.27 -15.55
CA GLU A 69 -0.48 -2.28 -16.59
C GLU A 69 -0.22 -1.74 -17.99
N ARG A 70 -0.67 -0.51 -18.30
CA ARG A 70 -0.33 0.16 -19.58
C ARG A 70 1.17 0.39 -19.76
N LYS A 71 1.93 0.50 -18.67
CA LYS A 71 3.41 0.59 -18.69
C LYS A 71 4.10 -0.78 -18.77
N GLY A 72 3.33 -1.87 -18.80
CA GLY A 72 3.81 -3.25 -18.89
C GLY A 72 4.19 -3.86 -17.55
N TYR A 73 3.67 -3.33 -16.44
CA TYR A 73 3.79 -3.98 -15.13
C TYR A 73 2.63 -4.95 -14.90
N THR A 74 2.88 -6.01 -14.15
CA THR A 74 1.83 -6.88 -13.60
C THR A 74 1.56 -6.45 -12.17
N ALA A 75 0.34 -6.00 -11.90
CA ALA A 75 -0.15 -5.72 -10.56
C ALA A 75 -0.57 -7.02 -9.86
N ARG A 76 -0.05 -7.25 -8.66
CA ARG A 76 -0.38 -8.38 -7.81
C ARG A 76 -0.82 -7.82 -6.47
N ARG A 77 -1.86 -8.39 -5.89
CA ARG A 77 -2.20 -8.14 -4.49
C ARG A 77 -1.35 -9.08 -3.65
N ASP A 78 -0.62 -8.52 -2.70
CA ASP A 78 0.06 -9.30 -1.68
C ASP A 78 -1.03 -9.65 -0.64
N GLU A 79 -1.27 -10.96 -0.48
CA GLU A 79 -2.24 -11.52 0.49
C GLU A 79 -1.66 -11.55 1.91
#